data_AF-A0A952WGK1-F1
#
_entry.id   AF-A0A952WGK1-F1
#
_cell.length_a   1.000
_cell.length_b   1.000
_cell.length_c   1.000
_cell.angle_alpha   90.00
_cell.angle_beta   90.00
_cell.angle_gamma   90.00
#
_symmetry.space_group_name_H-M   'P 1'
#
loop_
_entity.id
_entity.type
_entity.pdbx_description
1 polymer ?
#
loop_
_entity_poly.entity_id
_entity_poly.type
_entity_poly.pdbx_seq_one_letter_code
_entity_poly.pdbx_strand_id
1 'polypeptide(L)'
;MDSSGAFASFSNFGSHCSVAAPGVSVQSSVPVVTWSAKWLLTDHEALPLTGSVIRAVSAQVVYCGLGETAADFTGVSGKIAHVRRGNVSFNIKATNALNAGAIGVIISNNVAGSLNGTLNVSSTFAIPVVGCLQTDGDNLLANNGTTVNLYQFNDGHTYANFNGTSMATPHVAGAAGLLLGNFVPGGGNPAVPPATTRWVLERTATDAGAPGKDDNFGWGIINVQRAAEYMHGRIRCPGDLVYDNLVDDTDFVAFASAYNDLIAPGGAYTGGDFNGDGQTDDTDFVIFVASYNELLCP
;
A
#
# COMPACT_ATOMS: atom_id res chain seq x y z
N MET A 1 -11.30 -1.72 4.88
CA MET A 1 -12.01 -1.88 6.17
C MET A 1 -11.03 -1.92 7.33
N ASP A 2 -11.51 -1.69 8.55
CA ASP A 2 -10.80 -2.01 9.79
C ASP A 2 -11.12 -3.42 10.32
N SER A 3 -10.54 -3.77 11.47
CA SER A 3 -10.71 -5.08 12.10
C SER A 3 -12.13 -5.37 12.60
N SER A 4 -12.99 -4.35 12.70
CA SER A 4 -14.42 -4.53 13.05
C SER A 4 -15.32 -4.69 11.84
N GLY A 5 -14.76 -4.62 10.63
CA GLY A 5 -15.52 -4.63 9.37
C GLY A 5 -15.97 -3.25 8.92
N ALA A 6 -15.62 -2.18 9.64
CA ALA A 6 -16.09 -0.84 9.33
C ALA A 6 -15.31 -0.20 8.17
N PHE A 7 -15.96 0.78 7.53
CA PHE A 7 -15.37 1.56 6.44
C PHE A 7 -14.23 2.43 6.98
N ALA A 8 -13.12 2.49 6.26
CA ALA A 8 -11.99 3.33 6.65
C ALA A 8 -12.24 4.77 6.19
N SER A 9 -12.25 5.73 7.11
CA SER A 9 -12.61 7.13 6.82
C SER A 9 -11.73 7.83 5.77
N PHE A 10 -10.49 7.34 5.58
CA PHE A 10 -9.55 7.84 4.56
C PHE A 10 -9.70 7.16 3.20
N SER A 11 -10.51 6.09 3.09
CA SER A 11 -10.72 5.40 1.83
C SER A 11 -11.59 6.26 0.93
N ASN A 12 -11.11 6.52 -0.29
CA ASN A 12 -11.95 7.13 -1.30
C ASN A 12 -13.14 6.21 -1.63
N PHE A 13 -14.25 6.82 -2.02
CA PHE A 13 -15.51 6.14 -2.37
C PHE A 13 -15.95 6.54 -3.79
N GLY A 14 -16.81 5.71 -4.38
CA GLY A 14 -17.46 5.97 -5.66
C GLY A 14 -17.73 4.71 -6.46
N SER A 15 -18.44 4.87 -7.57
CA SER A 15 -18.97 3.76 -8.39
C SER A 15 -17.91 2.81 -8.98
N HIS A 16 -16.64 3.22 -8.98
CA HIS A 16 -15.50 2.42 -9.43
C HIS A 16 -14.95 1.46 -8.34
N CYS A 17 -15.41 1.57 -7.09
CA CYS A 17 -15.09 0.61 -6.05
C CYS A 17 -15.65 -0.77 -6.41
N SER A 18 -14.80 -1.80 -6.33
CA SER A 18 -15.12 -3.18 -6.74
C SER A 18 -15.23 -4.10 -5.55
N VAL A 19 -14.20 -4.18 -4.69
CA VAL A 19 -14.20 -4.96 -3.46
C VAL A 19 -13.39 -4.26 -2.38
N ALA A 20 -13.67 -4.58 -1.12
CA ALA A 20 -12.95 -4.13 0.06
C ALA A 20 -12.08 -5.23 0.67
N ALA A 21 -11.03 -4.81 1.37
CA ALA A 21 -10.14 -5.69 2.13
C ALA A 21 -9.55 -4.95 3.36
N PRO A 22 -8.84 -5.65 4.26
CA PRO A 22 -8.18 -5.03 5.42
C PRO A 22 -7.20 -3.93 5.01
N GLY A 23 -7.42 -2.72 5.52
CA GLY A 23 -6.60 -1.54 5.18
C GLY A 23 -6.30 -0.62 6.36
N VAL A 24 -6.75 -0.95 7.57
CA VAL A 24 -6.49 -0.20 8.80
C VAL A 24 -5.71 -1.09 9.77
N SER A 25 -4.64 -0.56 10.35
CA SER A 25 -3.74 -1.25 11.27
C SER A 25 -3.19 -2.57 10.72
N VAL A 26 -2.85 -2.59 9.43
CA VAL A 26 -2.27 -3.76 8.77
C VAL A 26 -0.81 -3.87 9.12
N GLN A 27 -0.45 -4.91 9.89
CA GLN A 27 0.95 -5.21 10.20
C GLN A 27 1.63 -5.85 8.99
N SER A 28 2.79 -5.33 8.59
CA SER A 28 3.62 -5.95 7.56
C SER A 28 5.10 -5.67 7.76
N SER A 29 5.94 -6.37 7.01
CA SER A 29 7.39 -6.23 7.04
C SER A 29 7.82 -4.86 6.50
N VAL A 30 8.70 -4.19 7.23
CA VAL A 30 9.38 -2.96 6.80
C VAL A 30 10.89 -3.13 6.96
N PRO A 31 11.70 -2.51 6.09
CA PRO A 31 13.15 -2.49 6.29
C PRO A 31 13.51 -1.73 7.57
N VAL A 32 14.49 -2.24 8.30
CA VAL A 32 15.19 -1.46 9.33
C VAL A 32 16.25 -0.65 8.61
N VAL A 33 16.00 0.64 8.50
CA VAL A 33 16.95 1.57 7.92
C VAL A 33 17.70 2.26 9.05
N THR A 34 18.98 1.93 9.22
CA THR A 34 19.86 2.64 10.13
C THR A 34 20.63 3.69 9.35
N TRP A 35 20.80 4.84 9.97
CA TRP A 35 21.57 5.94 9.42
C TRP A 35 22.75 6.23 10.32
N SER A 36 23.91 6.33 9.70
CA SER A 36 25.14 6.71 10.37
C SER A 36 25.80 7.86 9.62
N ALA A 37 26.36 8.77 10.39
CA ALA A 37 27.31 9.74 9.91
C ALA A 37 28.69 9.31 10.39
N LYS A 38 29.64 9.16 9.46
CA LYS A 38 31.01 8.79 9.79
C LYS A 38 31.99 9.89 9.50
N TRP A 39 32.72 10.28 10.54
CA TRP A 39 33.90 11.13 10.45
C TRP A 39 34.98 10.55 11.35
N LEU A 40 36.25 10.84 11.03
CA LEU A 40 37.40 10.33 11.79
C LEU A 40 37.36 8.82 12.04
N LEU A 41 36.85 8.07 11.06
CA LEU A 41 36.67 6.60 11.11
C LEU A 41 35.73 6.09 12.21
N THR A 42 34.97 6.97 12.86
CA THR A 42 33.98 6.63 13.90
C THR A 42 32.58 6.85 13.37
N ASP A 43 31.68 5.90 13.64
CA ASP A 43 30.27 5.98 13.29
C ASP A 43 29.50 6.71 14.40
N HIS A 44 28.63 7.64 14.01
CA HIS A 44 27.84 8.48 14.91
C HIS A 44 26.35 8.45 14.50
N GLU A 45 25.48 8.75 15.47
CA GLU A 45 24.03 8.79 15.24
C GLU A 45 23.68 9.86 14.19
N ALA A 46 22.88 9.49 13.19
CA ALA A 46 22.43 10.40 12.14
C ALA A 46 20.97 10.16 11.75
N LEU A 47 20.01 10.50 12.61
CA LEU A 47 18.59 10.23 12.34
C LEU A 47 18.02 11.17 11.27
N PRO A 48 17.52 10.68 10.12
CA PRO A 48 16.92 11.55 9.12
C PRO A 48 15.69 12.26 9.66
N LEU A 49 15.56 13.54 9.35
CA LEU A 49 14.33 14.25 9.65
C LEU A 49 13.21 13.83 8.69
N THR A 50 11.99 13.71 9.20
CA THR A 50 10.81 13.41 8.38
C THR A 50 10.66 14.44 7.26
N GLY A 51 10.52 13.97 6.03
CA GLY A 51 10.47 14.79 4.83
C GLY A 51 11.81 15.02 4.12
N SER A 52 12.94 14.58 4.70
CA SER A 52 14.25 14.60 4.03
C SER A 52 14.31 13.59 2.89
N VAL A 53 15.00 13.91 1.79
CA VAL A 53 15.44 12.87 0.84
C VAL A 53 16.37 11.90 1.54
N ILE A 54 16.25 10.65 1.13
CA ILE A 54 17.13 9.57 1.53
C ILE A 54 18.22 9.44 0.47
N ARG A 55 19.41 9.98 0.73
CA ARG A 55 20.56 9.94 -0.19
C ARG A 55 21.89 9.97 0.56
N ALA A 56 22.80 9.07 0.18
CA ALA A 56 24.17 9.10 0.70
C ALA A 56 24.97 10.26 0.09
N VAL A 57 25.76 10.94 0.91
CA VAL A 57 26.66 12.03 0.49
C VAL A 57 27.97 11.97 1.27
N SER A 58 29.07 12.35 0.61
CA SER A 58 30.39 12.46 1.25
C SER A 58 31.00 13.78 0.85
N ALA A 59 31.31 14.62 1.84
CA ALA A 59 32.00 15.89 1.64
C ALA A 59 32.57 16.41 2.96
N GLN A 60 33.38 17.46 2.87
CA GLN A 60 33.80 18.22 4.05
C GLN A 60 32.60 18.83 4.76
N VAL A 61 32.65 18.89 6.08
CA VAL A 61 31.67 19.60 6.91
C VAL A 61 32.08 21.05 7.13
N VAL A 62 31.11 21.96 7.21
CA VAL A 62 31.29 23.34 7.63
C VAL A 62 30.30 23.65 8.74
N TYR A 63 30.80 24.11 9.90
CA TYR A 63 29.96 24.58 10.98
C TYR A 63 29.33 25.93 10.64
N CYS A 64 28.01 25.97 10.68
CA CYS A 64 27.18 27.10 10.31
C CYS A 64 26.40 27.67 11.52
N GLY A 65 26.96 27.55 12.73
CA GLY A 65 26.36 28.11 13.94
C GLY A 65 24.91 27.65 14.17
N LEU A 66 24.00 28.60 14.40
CA LEU A 66 22.57 28.33 14.53
C LEU A 66 21.84 28.27 13.18
N GLY A 67 22.49 28.60 12.05
CA GLY A 67 21.89 28.51 10.71
C GLY A 67 20.61 29.32 10.54
N GLU A 68 20.52 30.46 11.20
CA GLU A 68 19.34 31.33 11.22
C GLU A 68 19.26 32.19 9.98
N THR A 69 20.41 32.58 9.44
CA THR A 69 20.51 33.49 8.30
C THR A 69 21.44 32.95 7.22
N ALA A 70 21.33 33.47 6.00
CA ALA A 70 22.22 33.10 4.90
C ALA A 70 23.72 33.38 5.21
N ALA A 71 24.01 34.35 6.08
CA ALA A 71 25.37 34.68 6.48
C ALA A 71 26.06 33.55 7.29
N ASP A 72 25.28 32.68 7.93
CA ASP A 72 25.81 31.55 8.68
C ASP A 72 26.41 30.45 7.78
N PHE A 73 26.05 30.45 6.49
CA PHE A 73 26.39 29.39 5.53
C PHE A 73 27.53 29.76 4.57
N THR A 74 28.43 30.63 5.01
CA THR A 74 29.60 31.01 4.21
C THR A 74 30.52 29.81 3.95
N GLY A 75 30.86 29.57 2.68
CA GLY A 75 31.78 28.49 2.28
C GLY A 75 31.19 27.07 2.29
N VAL A 76 29.86 26.91 2.40
CA VAL A 76 29.20 25.59 2.44
C VAL A 76 28.87 24.99 1.07
N SER A 77 29.07 25.74 -0.02
CA SER A 77 28.76 25.25 -1.38
C SER A 77 29.54 23.98 -1.72
N GLY A 78 28.82 22.92 -2.10
CA GLY A 78 29.37 21.58 -2.35
C GLY A 78 29.74 20.78 -1.10
N LYS A 79 29.43 21.28 0.10
CA LYS A 79 29.82 20.72 1.39
C LYS A 79 28.59 20.34 2.24
N ILE A 80 28.85 19.69 3.38
CA ILE A 80 27.82 19.36 4.38
C ILE A 80 27.74 20.51 5.40
N ALA A 81 26.55 21.06 5.62
CA ALA A 81 26.32 22.07 6.64
C ALA A 81 26.11 21.41 8.00
N HIS A 82 26.92 21.74 9.00
CA HIS A 82 26.66 21.36 10.39
C HIS A 82 26.06 22.54 11.15
N VAL A 83 24.83 22.37 11.62
CA VAL A 83 24.05 23.40 12.29
C VAL A 83 23.71 22.91 13.70
N ARG A 84 23.69 23.81 14.68
CA ARG A 84 23.17 23.52 16.02
C ARG A 84 21.66 23.79 16.09
N ARG A 85 20.91 22.91 16.74
CA ARG A 85 19.51 23.15 17.11
C ARG A 85 19.40 24.45 17.91
N GLY A 86 18.41 25.27 17.58
CA GLY A 86 18.27 26.61 18.14
C GLY A 86 16.90 27.20 17.82
N ASN A 87 16.84 28.51 17.62
CA ASN A 87 15.59 29.28 17.69
C ASN A 87 14.69 29.08 16.46
N VAL A 88 15.27 28.93 15.26
CA VAL A 88 14.50 28.74 14.02
C VAL A 88 14.21 27.26 13.75
N SER A 89 13.18 26.99 12.93
CA SER A 89 12.78 25.64 12.57
C SER A 89 13.87 24.89 11.77
N PHE A 90 13.84 23.56 11.81
CA PHE A 90 14.75 22.72 11.02
C PHE A 90 14.61 22.96 9.52
N ASN A 91 13.39 23.24 9.05
CA ASN A 91 13.11 23.60 7.67
C ASN A 91 13.87 24.87 7.24
N ILE A 92 13.85 25.92 8.07
CA ILE A 92 14.56 27.18 7.78
C ILE A 92 16.06 26.93 7.70
N LYS A 93 16.63 26.19 8.67
CA LYS A 93 18.06 25.83 8.67
C LYS A 93 18.45 25.08 7.39
N ALA A 94 17.67 24.06 7.03
CA ALA A 94 17.91 23.23 5.86
C ALA A 94 17.76 24.02 4.56
N THR A 95 16.76 24.91 4.47
CA THR A 95 16.52 25.78 3.30
C THR A 95 17.66 26.78 3.12
N ASN A 96 18.12 27.40 4.20
CA ASN A 96 19.27 28.31 4.14
C ASN A 96 20.54 27.58 3.67
N ALA A 97 20.79 26.37 4.18
CA ALA A 97 21.91 25.53 3.75
C ALA A 97 21.81 25.17 2.25
N LEU A 98 20.64 24.72 1.81
CA LEU A 98 20.36 24.38 0.41
C LEU A 98 20.59 25.58 -0.51
N ASN A 99 20.06 26.75 -0.16
CA ASN A 99 20.22 27.98 -0.92
C ASN A 99 21.69 28.44 -1.01
N ALA A 100 22.50 28.11 -0.01
CA ALA A 100 23.95 28.36 -0.01
C ALA A 100 24.77 27.27 -0.74
N GLY A 101 24.10 26.26 -1.32
CA GLY A 101 24.72 25.21 -2.13
C GLY A 101 25.20 23.99 -1.33
N ALA A 102 24.77 23.82 -0.07
CA ALA A 102 25.08 22.62 0.69
C ALA A 102 24.50 21.37 0.01
N ILE A 103 25.22 20.26 0.08
CA ILE A 103 24.77 18.97 -0.47
C ILE A 103 24.18 18.03 0.59
N GLY A 104 24.24 18.43 1.86
CA GLY A 104 23.66 17.73 3.00
C GLY A 104 23.70 18.61 4.26
N VAL A 105 22.89 18.27 5.27
CA VAL A 105 22.78 19.03 6.52
C VAL A 105 22.78 18.07 7.72
N ILE A 106 23.59 18.39 8.72
CA ILE A 106 23.63 17.72 10.02
C ILE A 106 23.16 18.73 11.07
N ILE A 107 22.06 18.44 11.76
CA ILE A 107 21.52 19.24 12.84
C ILE A 107 21.84 18.58 14.16
N SER A 108 22.84 19.11 14.86
CA SER A 108 23.19 18.64 16.20
C SER A 108 22.20 19.12 17.24
N ASN A 109 21.83 18.25 18.18
CA ASN A 109 20.98 18.63 19.30
C ASN A 109 21.68 19.63 20.21
N ASN A 110 20.89 20.39 20.98
CA ASN A 110 21.37 21.34 22.00
C ASN A 110 21.02 20.90 23.43
N VAL A 111 20.42 19.71 23.56
CA VAL A 111 20.13 19.01 24.81
C VAL A 111 20.54 17.54 24.65
N ALA A 112 20.72 16.82 25.76
CA ALA A 112 21.02 15.40 25.74
C ALA A 112 19.90 14.59 25.07
N GLY A 113 20.28 13.51 24.38
CA GLY A 113 19.37 12.59 23.68
C GLY A 113 19.29 12.81 22.16
N SER A 114 18.72 11.83 21.48
CA SER A 114 18.61 11.78 20.02
C SER A 114 17.72 12.90 19.47
N LEU A 115 18.15 13.50 18.35
CA LEU A 115 17.37 14.52 17.67
C LEU A 115 16.46 13.88 16.62
N ASN A 116 15.17 13.83 16.92
CA ASN A 116 14.12 13.51 15.96
C ASN A 116 13.36 14.79 15.60
N GLY A 117 13.05 14.97 14.32
CA GLY A 117 12.38 16.18 13.83
C GLY A 117 11.72 15.99 12.47
N THR A 118 10.87 16.95 12.11
CA THR A 118 10.19 17.02 10.81
C THR A 118 10.60 18.31 10.10
N LEU A 119 10.73 18.24 8.77
CA LEU A 119 10.93 19.40 7.91
C LEU A 119 9.62 20.06 7.50
N ASN A 120 8.45 19.46 7.78
CA ASN A 120 7.12 19.99 7.44
C ASN A 120 7.01 20.47 5.98
N VAL A 121 7.45 19.63 5.05
CA VAL A 121 7.43 19.90 3.60
C VAL A 121 6.30 19.12 2.92
N SER A 122 5.68 19.71 1.90
CA SER A 122 4.64 19.05 1.09
C SER A 122 5.20 18.04 0.07
N SER A 123 6.50 18.11 -0.20
CA SER A 123 7.25 17.18 -1.04
C SER A 123 8.64 16.95 -0.44
N THR A 124 9.29 15.84 -0.82
CA THR A 124 10.60 15.45 -0.27
C THR A 124 11.65 16.55 -0.45
N PHE A 125 12.34 16.91 0.63
CA PHE A 125 13.39 17.93 0.66
C PHE A 125 14.62 17.49 -0.14
N ALA A 126 15.23 18.39 -0.92
CA ALA A 126 16.14 18.02 -2.01
C ALA A 126 17.53 17.49 -1.61
N ILE A 127 17.97 17.75 -0.36
CA ILE A 127 19.25 17.29 0.19
C ILE A 127 19.03 16.55 1.51
N PRO A 128 19.86 15.55 1.85
CA PRO A 128 19.72 14.81 3.10
C PRO A 128 19.89 15.73 4.31
N VAL A 129 18.96 15.66 5.25
CA VAL A 129 18.97 16.37 6.53
C VAL A 129 18.83 15.35 7.66
N VAL A 130 19.86 15.26 8.49
CA VAL A 130 19.93 14.33 9.62
C VAL A 130 20.12 15.07 10.94
N GLY A 131 19.61 14.51 12.01
CA GLY A 131 19.84 14.92 13.40
C GLY A 131 20.95 14.08 14.04
N CYS A 132 21.76 14.68 14.90
CA CYS A 132 22.73 13.96 15.73
C CYS A 132 22.68 14.41 17.19
N LEU A 133 23.32 13.63 18.07
CA LEU A 133 23.44 13.92 19.50
C LEU A 133 24.16 15.26 19.74
N GLN A 134 23.93 15.84 20.92
CA GLN A 134 24.65 17.06 21.33
C GLN A 134 26.17 16.84 21.37
N THR A 135 26.60 15.73 21.97
CA THR A 135 28.01 15.34 22.12
C THR A 135 28.68 15.06 20.78
N ASP A 136 27.96 14.43 19.84
CA ASP A 136 28.44 14.22 18.49
C ASP A 136 28.59 15.53 17.74
N GLY A 137 27.65 16.46 17.91
CA GLY A 137 27.76 17.82 17.40
C GLY A 137 28.94 18.59 17.97
N ASP A 138 29.22 18.45 19.28
CA ASP A 138 30.38 19.11 19.92
C ASP A 138 31.70 18.54 19.37
N ASN A 139 31.75 17.22 19.17
CA ASN A 139 32.88 16.56 18.53
C ASN A 139 33.07 17.02 17.07
N LEU A 140 31.98 17.09 16.30
CA LEU A 140 32.03 17.51 14.90
C LEU A 140 32.44 18.99 14.75
N LEU A 141 32.00 19.84 15.67
CA LEU A 141 32.43 21.25 15.75
C LEU A 141 33.94 21.35 15.99
N ALA A 142 34.48 20.58 16.94
CA ALA A 142 35.92 20.55 17.22
C ALA A 142 36.74 20.04 16.01
N ASN A 143 36.11 19.29 15.10
CA ASN A 143 36.72 18.71 13.90
C ASN A 143 36.14 19.31 12.60
N ASN A 144 35.73 20.58 12.65
CA ASN A 144 35.19 21.28 11.50
C ASN A 144 36.15 21.21 10.29
N GLY A 145 35.62 20.97 9.10
CA GLY A 145 36.40 20.76 7.88
C GLY A 145 36.81 19.30 7.61
N THR A 146 36.59 18.37 8.54
CA THR A 146 36.74 16.92 8.27
C THR A 146 35.74 16.46 7.22
N THR A 147 36.08 15.38 6.51
CA THR A 147 35.12 14.67 5.65
C THR A 147 34.12 13.92 6.52
N VAL A 148 32.84 14.12 6.24
CA VAL A 148 31.73 13.33 6.78
C VAL A 148 31.13 12.51 5.67
N ASN A 149 30.90 11.23 5.94
CA ASN A 149 30.13 10.34 5.09
C ASN A 149 28.76 10.13 5.73
N LEU A 150 27.70 10.60 5.06
CA LEU A 150 26.32 10.25 5.39
C LEU A 150 25.93 9.05 4.54
N TYR A 151 25.63 7.93 5.15
CA TYR A 151 25.17 6.75 4.44
C TYR A 151 24.08 5.99 5.20
N GLN A 152 23.31 5.24 4.43
CA GLN A 152 22.19 4.43 4.87
C GLN A 152 22.62 2.97 4.86
N PHE A 153 22.41 2.27 5.97
CA PHE A 153 22.48 0.82 5.99
C PHE A 153 21.06 0.24 6.02
N ASN A 154 20.87 -0.85 5.29
CA ASN A 154 19.70 -1.72 5.47
C ASN A 154 20.09 -2.79 6.48
N ASP A 155 19.79 -2.55 7.75
CA ASP A 155 20.22 -3.39 8.88
C ASP A 155 19.21 -4.51 9.19
N GLY A 156 18.36 -4.85 8.23
CA GLY A 156 17.45 -5.99 8.30
C GLY A 156 15.99 -5.60 8.11
N HIS A 157 15.10 -6.36 8.74
CA HIS A 157 13.66 -6.21 8.59
C HIS A 157 12.98 -6.25 9.97
N THR A 158 11.92 -5.48 10.12
CA THR A 158 11.03 -5.51 11.28
C THR A 158 9.57 -5.45 10.82
N TYR A 159 8.62 -5.35 11.74
CA TYR A 159 7.20 -5.22 11.45
C TYR A 159 6.67 -3.87 11.93
N ALA A 160 5.75 -3.28 11.17
CA ALA A 160 5.05 -2.07 11.57
C ALA A 160 3.61 -2.07 11.00
N ASN A 161 2.72 -1.31 11.65
CA ASN A 161 1.32 -1.19 11.27
C ASN A 161 1.12 0.02 10.35
N PHE A 162 0.45 -0.19 9.23
CA PHE A 162 0.12 0.87 8.27
C PHE A 162 -1.39 0.94 8.03
N ASN A 163 -1.83 2.13 7.61
CA ASN A 163 -3.19 2.41 7.17
C ASN A 163 -3.14 2.86 5.72
N GLY A 164 -4.06 2.36 4.89
CA GLY A 164 -4.19 2.80 3.51
C GLY A 164 -4.94 1.81 2.63
N THR A 165 -5.57 2.30 1.57
CA THR A 165 -6.03 1.43 0.48
C THR A 165 -4.85 0.68 -0.15
N SER A 166 -3.65 1.25 -0.12
CA SER A 166 -2.39 0.56 -0.47
C SER A 166 -2.11 -0.68 0.39
N MET A 167 -2.67 -0.79 1.60
CA MET A 167 -2.57 -1.98 2.45
C MET A 167 -3.71 -2.98 2.16
N ALA A 168 -4.87 -2.51 1.69
CA ALA A 168 -5.95 -3.36 1.22
C ALA A 168 -5.63 -4.04 -0.12
N THR A 169 -5.03 -3.31 -1.07
CA THR A 169 -4.64 -3.82 -2.40
C THR A 169 -3.84 -5.14 -2.37
N PRO A 170 -2.77 -5.30 -1.57
CA PRO A 170 -2.00 -6.55 -1.55
C PRO A 170 -2.80 -7.74 -0.99
N HIS A 171 -3.82 -7.52 -0.15
CA HIS A 171 -4.72 -8.61 0.28
C HIS A 171 -5.57 -9.10 -0.90
N VAL A 172 -6.15 -8.19 -1.69
CA VAL A 172 -6.94 -8.55 -2.89
C VAL A 172 -6.05 -9.20 -3.95
N ALA A 173 -4.88 -8.63 -4.23
CA ALA A 173 -3.93 -9.18 -5.20
C ALA A 173 -3.40 -10.55 -4.76
N GLY A 174 -3.10 -10.72 -3.46
CA GLY A 174 -2.69 -12.00 -2.88
C GLY A 174 -3.80 -13.05 -2.96
N ALA A 175 -5.05 -12.67 -2.69
CA ALA A 175 -6.21 -13.55 -2.86
C ALA A 175 -6.38 -14.02 -4.31
N ALA A 176 -6.32 -13.10 -5.28
CA ALA A 176 -6.36 -13.45 -6.70
C ALA A 176 -5.21 -14.39 -7.09
N GLY A 177 -4.00 -14.11 -6.61
CA GLY A 177 -2.83 -14.97 -6.84
C GLY A 177 -2.98 -16.37 -6.23
N LEU A 178 -3.54 -16.47 -5.02
CA LEU A 178 -3.82 -17.75 -4.36
C LEU A 178 -4.88 -18.56 -5.12
N LEU A 179 -5.95 -17.91 -5.60
CA LEU A 179 -6.97 -18.56 -6.42
C LEU A 179 -6.34 -19.07 -7.72
N LEU A 180 -5.69 -18.21 -8.49
CA LEU A 180 -5.02 -18.60 -9.74
C LEU A 180 -3.97 -19.70 -9.55
N GLY A 181 -3.23 -19.68 -8.43
CA GLY A 181 -2.25 -20.69 -8.07
C GLY A 181 -2.83 -22.08 -7.77
N ASN A 182 -4.12 -22.19 -7.46
CA ASN A 182 -4.81 -23.48 -7.35
C ASN A 182 -5.33 -24.01 -8.70
N PHE A 183 -5.39 -23.16 -9.73
CA PHE A 183 -5.85 -23.49 -11.08
C PHE A 183 -4.73 -23.31 -12.13
N VAL A 184 -3.51 -23.76 -11.80
CA VAL A 184 -2.37 -23.73 -12.72
C VAL A 184 -2.68 -24.59 -13.97
N PRO A 185 -2.49 -24.07 -15.19
CA PRO A 185 -2.71 -24.84 -16.41
C PRO A 185 -1.78 -26.06 -16.45
N GLY A 186 -2.36 -27.26 -16.32
CA GLY A 186 -1.62 -28.52 -16.29
C GLY A 186 -2.37 -29.59 -15.49
N GLY A 187 -2.34 -30.85 -15.96
CA GLY A 187 -3.05 -31.95 -15.31
C GLY A 187 -4.54 -32.08 -15.65
N GLY A 188 -5.04 -31.39 -16.68
CA GLY A 188 -6.43 -31.50 -17.16
C GLY A 188 -7.34 -30.32 -16.83
N ASN A 189 -6.85 -29.30 -16.11
CA ASN A 189 -7.62 -28.09 -15.80
C ASN A 189 -7.31 -26.95 -16.80
N PRO A 190 -8.34 -26.26 -17.36
CA PRO A 190 -8.14 -25.09 -18.20
C PRO A 190 -7.59 -23.92 -17.39
N ALA A 191 -6.86 -23.02 -18.05
CA ALA A 191 -6.42 -21.77 -17.43
C ALA A 191 -7.64 -20.92 -17.07
N VAL A 192 -7.67 -20.36 -15.86
CA VAL A 192 -8.73 -19.43 -15.44
C VAL A 192 -8.39 -18.03 -15.97
N PRO A 193 -9.25 -17.41 -16.81
CA PRO A 193 -9.07 -16.02 -17.22
C PRO A 193 -9.02 -15.06 -16.02
N PRO A 194 -8.20 -13.99 -16.07
CA PRO A 194 -8.19 -12.96 -15.03
C PRO A 194 -9.55 -12.31 -14.80
N ALA A 195 -10.37 -12.20 -15.86
CA ALA A 195 -11.74 -11.69 -15.77
C ALA A 195 -12.63 -12.58 -14.89
N THR A 196 -12.54 -13.91 -15.02
CA THR A 196 -13.24 -14.87 -14.15
C THR A 196 -12.82 -14.69 -12.71
N THR A 197 -11.52 -14.57 -12.45
CA THR A 197 -10.99 -14.43 -11.07
C THR A 197 -11.52 -13.15 -10.43
N ARG A 198 -11.52 -12.04 -11.17
CA ARG A 198 -12.12 -10.78 -10.72
C ARG A 198 -13.60 -10.96 -10.41
N TRP A 199 -14.36 -11.54 -11.34
CA TRP A 199 -15.79 -11.72 -11.19
C TRP A 199 -16.13 -12.60 -9.98
N VAL A 200 -15.40 -13.70 -9.77
CA VAL A 200 -15.59 -14.58 -8.60
C VAL A 200 -15.28 -13.81 -7.31
N LEU A 201 -14.19 -13.04 -7.25
CA LEU A 201 -13.86 -12.23 -6.08
C LEU A 201 -14.93 -11.18 -5.78
N GLU A 202 -15.53 -10.58 -6.80
CA GLU A 202 -16.64 -9.64 -6.67
C GLU A 202 -17.92 -10.34 -6.16
N ARG A 203 -18.29 -11.48 -6.74
CA ARG A 203 -19.56 -12.16 -6.44
C ARG A 203 -19.58 -12.98 -5.17
N THR A 204 -18.42 -13.46 -4.75
CA THR A 204 -18.29 -14.22 -3.50
C THR A 204 -17.92 -13.35 -2.30
N ALA A 205 -17.74 -12.03 -2.51
CA ALA A 205 -17.50 -11.09 -1.44
C ALA A 205 -18.63 -11.14 -0.40
N THR A 206 -18.29 -10.92 0.86
CA THR A 206 -19.26 -10.75 1.93
C THR A 206 -19.75 -9.31 1.89
N ASP A 207 -21.03 -9.13 1.56
CA ASP A 207 -21.67 -7.83 1.48
C ASP A 207 -21.48 -7.01 2.77
N ALA A 208 -21.19 -5.73 2.61
CA ALA A 208 -20.87 -4.82 3.70
C ALA A 208 -21.26 -3.40 3.30
N GLY A 209 -21.93 -2.69 4.21
CA GLY A 209 -22.48 -1.36 3.91
C GLY A 209 -23.96 -1.44 3.54
N ALA A 210 -24.33 -0.79 2.46
CA ALA A 210 -25.70 -0.87 1.94
C ALA A 210 -25.88 -2.19 1.17
N PRO A 211 -27.06 -2.83 1.20
CA PRO A 211 -27.27 -4.10 0.49
C PRO A 211 -26.90 -4.01 -1.00
N GLY A 212 -26.09 -4.97 -1.46
CA GLY A 212 -25.60 -5.04 -2.83
C GLY A 212 -24.43 -4.09 -3.09
N LYS A 213 -24.12 -3.85 -4.38
CA LYS A 213 -22.95 -3.04 -4.73
C LYS A 213 -23.13 -1.59 -4.26
N ASP A 214 -22.22 -1.11 -3.42
CA ASP A 214 -22.19 0.28 -2.96
C ASP A 214 -20.85 1.00 -3.26
N ASP A 215 -20.85 2.33 -3.06
CA ASP A 215 -19.70 3.18 -3.38
C ASP A 215 -18.56 3.09 -2.34
N ASN A 216 -18.81 2.50 -1.18
CA ASN A 216 -17.86 2.41 -0.07
C ASN A 216 -17.09 1.08 -0.11
N PHE A 217 -17.80 -0.04 -0.22
CA PHE A 217 -17.24 -1.39 -0.19
C PHE A 217 -17.27 -2.10 -1.55
N GLY A 218 -17.89 -1.50 -2.57
CA GLY A 218 -18.11 -2.19 -3.83
C GLY A 218 -19.10 -3.34 -3.61
N TRP A 219 -18.75 -4.54 -4.07
CA TRP A 219 -19.50 -5.77 -3.81
C TRP A 219 -19.31 -6.34 -2.40
N GLY A 220 -18.50 -5.69 -1.57
CA GLY A 220 -18.26 -6.11 -0.19
C GLY A 220 -16.82 -6.54 0.06
N ILE A 221 -16.62 -7.24 1.17
CA ILE A 221 -15.33 -7.66 1.68
C ILE A 221 -14.90 -8.96 1.00
N ILE A 222 -13.68 -9.04 0.48
CA ILE A 222 -13.17 -10.28 -0.15
C ILE A 222 -13.31 -11.49 0.76
N ASN A 223 -13.89 -12.58 0.24
CA ASN A 223 -14.02 -13.86 0.93
C ASN A 223 -13.29 -14.95 0.12
N VAL A 224 -12.02 -15.15 0.44
CA VAL A 224 -11.14 -16.04 -0.33
C VAL A 224 -11.59 -17.51 -0.25
N GLN A 225 -12.18 -17.91 0.88
CA GLN A 225 -12.71 -19.26 1.04
C GLN A 225 -13.91 -19.48 0.11
N ARG A 226 -14.92 -18.60 0.16
CA ARG A 226 -16.12 -18.69 -0.68
C ARG A 226 -15.75 -18.63 -2.17
N ALA A 227 -14.79 -17.78 -2.53
CA ALA A 227 -14.21 -17.72 -3.88
C ALA A 227 -13.60 -19.06 -4.32
N ALA A 228 -12.77 -19.68 -3.47
CA ALA A 228 -12.14 -20.95 -3.78
C ALA A 228 -13.15 -22.11 -3.85
N GLU A 229 -14.16 -22.12 -2.98
CA GLU A 229 -15.23 -23.12 -3.01
C GLU A 229 -16.09 -23.00 -4.28
N TYR A 230 -16.37 -21.78 -4.74
CA TYR A 230 -17.01 -21.53 -6.03
C TYR A 230 -16.17 -22.09 -7.19
N MET A 231 -14.89 -21.73 -7.26
CA MET A 231 -14.02 -22.18 -8.36
C MET A 231 -13.75 -23.70 -8.35
N HIS A 232 -13.79 -24.36 -7.19
CA HIS A 232 -13.71 -25.82 -7.10
C HIS A 232 -15.05 -26.53 -7.38
N GLY A 233 -16.10 -25.79 -7.73
CA GLY A 233 -17.45 -26.33 -7.91
C GLY A 233 -17.96 -27.04 -6.66
N ARG A 234 -17.58 -26.54 -5.47
CA ARG A 234 -18.11 -26.98 -4.16
C ARG A 234 -19.30 -26.13 -3.73
N ILE A 235 -19.35 -24.88 -4.19
CA ILE A 235 -20.59 -24.12 -4.28
C ILE A 235 -21.18 -24.44 -5.64
N ARG A 236 -22.25 -25.23 -5.67
CA ARG A 236 -23.04 -25.47 -6.89
C ARG A 236 -24.49 -25.11 -6.59
N CYS A 237 -24.82 -23.83 -6.69
CA CYS A 237 -26.18 -23.42 -6.99
C CYS A 237 -26.08 -22.65 -8.32
N PRO A 238 -25.99 -23.35 -9.48
CA PRO A 238 -25.89 -22.69 -10.77
C PRO A 238 -27.03 -21.68 -10.97
N GLY A 239 -28.22 -21.99 -10.43
CA GLY A 239 -29.37 -21.09 -10.47
C GLY A 239 -29.30 -19.87 -9.55
N ASP A 240 -28.40 -19.79 -8.56
CA ASP A 240 -28.29 -18.66 -7.64
C ASP A 240 -27.33 -17.61 -8.23
N LEU A 241 -27.86 -16.80 -9.14
CA LEU A 241 -27.15 -15.77 -9.89
C LEU A 241 -26.99 -14.47 -9.09
N VAL A 242 -27.78 -14.28 -8.03
CA VAL A 242 -27.72 -13.08 -7.16
C VAL A 242 -27.08 -13.34 -5.79
N TYR A 243 -26.70 -14.58 -5.50
CA TYR A 243 -25.91 -15.03 -4.34
C TYR A 243 -26.60 -14.92 -2.99
N ASP A 244 -27.93 -15.01 -2.97
CA ASP A 244 -28.75 -14.95 -1.76
C ASP A 244 -29.09 -16.34 -1.18
N ASN A 245 -28.52 -17.39 -1.76
CA ASN A 245 -28.74 -18.81 -1.44
C ASN A 245 -30.17 -19.29 -1.74
N LEU A 246 -30.93 -18.53 -2.53
CA LEU A 246 -32.18 -18.95 -3.13
C LEU A 246 -31.98 -19.10 -4.64
N VAL A 247 -32.87 -19.86 -5.27
CA VAL A 247 -32.99 -19.89 -6.72
C VAL A 247 -34.42 -19.48 -7.00
N ASP A 248 -34.65 -18.18 -7.23
CA ASP A 248 -35.98 -17.59 -7.33
C ASP A 248 -36.13 -16.61 -8.50
N ASP A 249 -37.29 -15.96 -8.60
CA ASP A 249 -37.60 -15.06 -9.72
C ASP A 249 -36.54 -13.94 -9.90
N THR A 250 -35.80 -13.60 -8.83
CA THR A 250 -34.69 -12.65 -8.85
C THR A 250 -33.51 -13.17 -9.68
N ASP A 251 -33.20 -14.46 -9.56
CA ASP A 251 -32.19 -15.11 -10.38
C ASP A 251 -32.64 -15.26 -11.83
N PHE A 252 -33.92 -15.52 -12.05
CA PHE A 252 -34.47 -15.56 -13.40
C PHE A 252 -34.32 -14.22 -14.12
N VAL A 253 -34.52 -13.10 -13.41
CA VAL A 253 -34.30 -11.75 -13.96
C VAL A 253 -32.82 -11.52 -14.28
N ALA A 254 -31.90 -11.98 -13.41
CA ALA A 254 -30.46 -11.93 -13.67
C ALA A 254 -30.06 -12.79 -14.89
N PHE A 255 -30.61 -14.00 -15.01
CA PHE A 255 -30.41 -14.87 -16.17
C PHE A 255 -30.91 -14.21 -17.46
N ALA A 256 -32.14 -13.70 -17.46
CA ALA A 256 -32.75 -13.07 -18.63
C ALA A 256 -31.97 -11.84 -19.10
N SER A 257 -31.40 -11.06 -18.17
CA SER A 257 -30.52 -9.94 -18.52
C SER A 257 -29.24 -10.42 -19.21
N ALA A 258 -28.59 -11.46 -18.69
CA ALA A 258 -27.37 -12.01 -19.28
C ALA A 258 -27.62 -12.64 -20.67
N TYR A 259 -28.75 -13.35 -20.80
CA TYR A 259 -29.23 -13.94 -22.04
C TYR A 259 -29.45 -12.90 -23.14
N ASN A 260 -30.11 -11.78 -22.80
CA ASN A 260 -30.45 -10.74 -23.77
C ASN A 260 -29.22 -9.94 -24.26
N ASP A 261 -28.18 -9.85 -23.43
CA ASP A 261 -26.98 -9.10 -23.75
C ASP A 261 -25.87 -9.99 -24.36
N LEU A 262 -26.07 -11.32 -24.47
CA LEU A 262 -25.06 -12.33 -24.85
C LEU A 262 -23.76 -12.20 -24.03
N ILE A 263 -23.89 -11.77 -22.78
CA ILE A 263 -22.74 -11.49 -21.93
C ILE A 263 -22.36 -12.78 -21.21
N ALA A 264 -21.23 -13.37 -21.59
CA ALA A 264 -20.45 -14.30 -20.74
C ALA A 264 -19.31 -13.49 -20.07
N PRO A 265 -19.55 -12.78 -18.96
CA PRO A 265 -18.58 -11.86 -18.40
C PRO A 265 -17.56 -12.64 -17.58
N GLY A 266 -16.69 -13.39 -18.24
CA GLY A 266 -15.62 -14.12 -17.56
C GLY A 266 -15.17 -15.44 -18.17
N GLY A 267 -15.76 -15.93 -19.27
CA GLY A 267 -15.47 -17.27 -19.78
C GLY A 267 -16.27 -18.34 -19.03
N ALA A 268 -15.98 -19.62 -19.33
CA ALA A 268 -16.79 -20.76 -18.91
C ALA A 268 -17.25 -20.67 -17.43
N TYR A 269 -18.56 -20.84 -17.20
CA TYR A 269 -19.21 -20.85 -15.87
C TYR A 269 -19.44 -19.47 -15.21
N THR A 270 -19.61 -18.40 -15.99
CA THR A 270 -19.93 -17.05 -15.45
C THR A 270 -21.13 -16.42 -16.14
N GLY A 271 -21.96 -15.72 -15.36
CA GLY A 271 -23.03 -14.84 -15.88
C GLY A 271 -24.03 -15.51 -16.82
N GLY A 272 -24.52 -16.70 -16.48
CA GLY A 272 -25.55 -17.41 -17.26
C GLY A 272 -25.01 -18.45 -18.25
N ASP A 273 -23.71 -18.46 -18.57
CA ASP A 273 -23.04 -19.53 -19.33
C ASP A 273 -22.80 -20.76 -18.42
N PHE A 274 -23.81 -21.62 -18.31
CA PHE A 274 -23.80 -22.80 -17.44
C PHE A 274 -23.13 -24.01 -18.07
N ASN A 275 -23.06 -24.06 -19.40
CA ASN A 275 -22.42 -25.16 -20.12
C ASN A 275 -20.92 -24.92 -20.40
N GLY A 276 -20.45 -23.69 -20.22
CA GLY A 276 -19.06 -23.27 -20.37
C GLY A 276 -18.61 -23.01 -21.81
N ASP A 277 -19.54 -22.77 -22.74
CA ASP A 277 -19.26 -22.60 -24.16
C ASP A 277 -18.98 -21.15 -24.59
N GLY A 278 -19.07 -20.21 -23.65
CA GLY A 278 -18.81 -18.79 -23.86
C GLY A 278 -20.01 -18.00 -24.39
N GLN A 279 -21.20 -18.60 -24.45
CA GLN A 279 -22.47 -17.94 -24.75
C GLN A 279 -23.45 -18.16 -23.60
N THR A 280 -24.46 -17.30 -23.52
CA THR A 280 -25.62 -17.53 -22.64
C THR A 280 -26.82 -17.71 -23.56
N ASP A 281 -27.18 -18.95 -23.82
CA ASP A 281 -28.18 -19.32 -24.82
C ASP A 281 -29.21 -20.35 -24.30
N ASP A 282 -30.07 -20.84 -25.20
CA ASP A 282 -31.14 -21.79 -24.88
C ASP A 282 -30.61 -23.04 -24.16
N THR A 283 -29.37 -23.44 -24.42
CA THR A 283 -28.70 -24.59 -23.79
C THR A 283 -28.45 -24.31 -22.31
N ASP A 284 -28.08 -23.09 -21.96
CA ASP A 284 -27.91 -22.66 -20.58
C ASP A 284 -29.24 -22.49 -19.86
N PHE A 285 -30.27 -22.02 -20.58
CA PHE A 285 -31.61 -21.90 -20.03
C PHE A 285 -32.17 -23.25 -19.56
N VAL A 286 -31.91 -24.33 -20.30
CA VAL A 286 -32.30 -25.69 -19.90
C VAL A 286 -31.62 -26.11 -18.58
N ILE A 287 -30.35 -25.72 -18.39
CA ILE A 287 -29.59 -26.00 -17.16
C ILE A 287 -30.10 -25.14 -15.99
N PHE A 288 -30.41 -23.87 -16.26
CA PHE A 288 -31.00 -22.94 -15.30
C PHE A 288 -32.35 -23.44 -14.78
N VAL A 289 -33.27 -23.78 -15.68
CA VAL A 289 -34.65 -24.21 -15.34
C VAL A 289 -34.67 -25.52 -14.56
N ALA A 290 -33.74 -26.44 -14.84
CA ALA A 290 -33.59 -27.65 -14.03
C ALA A 290 -33.23 -27.32 -12.57
N SER A 291 -32.35 -26.34 -12.36
CA SER A 291 -31.96 -25.85 -11.02
C SER A 291 -33.09 -25.05 -10.35
N TYR A 292 -33.84 -24.28 -11.14
CA TYR A 292 -34.98 -23.48 -10.71
C TYR A 292 -36.14 -24.32 -10.15
N ASN A 293 -36.47 -25.42 -10.82
CA ASN A 293 -37.61 -26.26 -10.46
C ASN A 293 -37.36 -27.15 -9.23
N GLU A 294 -36.10 -27.44 -8.90
CA GLU A 294 -35.78 -28.32 -7.77
C GLU A 294 -35.64 -27.56 -6.44
N LEU A 295 -35.59 -26.22 -6.45
CA LEU A 295 -35.35 -25.35 -5.26
C LEU A 295 -34.15 -25.79 -4.41
N LEU A 296 -33.21 -26.55 -5.00
CA LEU A 296 -32.09 -27.12 -4.26
C LEU A 296 -30.95 -26.12 -4.16
N CYS A 297 -30.69 -25.67 -2.94
CA CYS A 297 -29.37 -25.20 -2.51
C CYS A 297 -29.04 -25.92 -1.19
N PRO A 298 -28.19 -26.97 -1.19
CA PRO A 298 -27.69 -27.57 0.05
C PRO A 298 -26.71 -26.66 0.79
#